data_AF-A0A9W6NKH3-F1
#
_entry.id   AF-A0A9W6NKH3-F1
#
_cell.length_a   1.000
_cell.length_b   1.000
_cell.length_c   1.000
_cell.angle_alpha   90.00
_cell.angle_beta   90.00
_cell.angle_gamma   90.00
#
_symmetry.space_group_name_H-M   'P 1'
#
loop_
_entity.id
_entity.type
_entity.pdbx_description
1 polymer ?
#
loop_
_entity_poly.entity_id
_entity_poly.type
_entity_poly.pdbx_seq_one_letter_code
_entity_poly.pdbx_strand_id
1 'polypeptide(L)'
;MITNVEYREADSRPRTESLPLSHVSIEVGHLYAEDFRSRGNRVEEHLARVAPWVHQARAACEARLPKGVRPRISTCFLINDHLPGMPGPRETIERLQKAAADNGLTIDYLARESNCAVADGIPLAELVLSYLVSDPPPATTGGRPPVVEAGWLCNGQRTPGSVAPAMHEPSSWEAPRENHPTGHSIFVDVELWSRDQHGSKVYSCAFLASVWQLLRLGLLRHNGEPAVRPRRQDRDEDRPEEWEHLPGVLQLNERAWPFAAYRTTTVLREHFLSVEVAAVRTILSQVSPDPAVLDELAARSRHEGVPVPEQLIKRMGYVFVND
;
A
#
# COMPACT_ATOMS: atom_id res chain seq x y z
N MET A 1 -32.64 27.70 19.92
CA MET A 1 -31.45 26.85 19.66
C MET A 1 -30.62 27.57 18.63
N ILE A 2 -29.44 28.05 19.02
CA ILE A 2 -28.53 28.73 18.10
C ILE A 2 -27.78 27.63 17.34
N THR A 3 -27.98 27.59 16.03
CA THR A 3 -27.17 26.80 15.09
C THR A 3 -25.73 27.29 15.17
N ASN A 4 -24.79 26.43 15.55
CA ASN A 4 -23.36 26.69 15.41
C ASN A 4 -23.06 26.85 13.91
N VAL A 5 -22.92 28.10 13.46
CA VAL A 5 -22.39 28.43 12.15
C VAL A 5 -20.88 28.60 12.33
N GLU A 6 -20.11 27.62 11.92
CA GLU A 6 -18.66 27.77 11.79
C GLU A 6 -18.36 28.66 10.57
N TYR A 7 -17.85 29.85 10.82
CA TYR A 7 -17.22 30.68 9.81
C TYR A 7 -15.82 30.13 9.50
N ARG A 8 -15.56 29.78 8.24
CA ARG A 8 -14.21 29.45 7.74
C ARG A 8 -13.92 30.30 6.51
N GLU A 9 -12.79 31.00 6.54
CA GLU A 9 -12.31 31.88 5.47
C GLU A 9 -11.92 31.06 4.24
N ALA A 10 -12.37 31.46 3.05
CA ALA A 10 -12.26 30.69 1.81
C ALA A 10 -10.80 30.39 1.37
N ASP A 11 -9.84 31.20 1.83
CA ASP A 11 -8.42 31.08 1.52
C ASP A 11 -7.65 30.15 2.48
N SER A 12 -8.32 29.56 3.48
CA SER A 12 -7.68 28.72 4.51
C SER A 12 -7.50 27.24 4.14
N ARG A 13 -7.89 26.81 2.93
CA ARG A 13 -7.56 25.46 2.46
C ARG A 13 -6.13 25.46 1.94
N PRO A 14 -5.15 24.82 2.62
CA PRO A 14 -3.82 24.64 2.04
C PRO A 14 -4.00 23.94 0.68
N ARG A 15 -3.48 24.57 -0.37
CA ARG A 15 -3.60 24.05 -1.73
C ARG A 15 -2.95 22.66 -1.78
N THR A 16 -3.73 21.64 -2.12
CA THR A 16 -3.20 20.29 -2.34
C THR A 16 -2.14 20.34 -3.44
N GLU A 17 -0.91 19.94 -3.10
CA GLU A 17 0.18 19.89 -4.05
C GLU A 17 -0.01 18.73 -5.03
N SER A 18 0.10 19.04 -6.32
CA SER A 18 0.10 18.05 -7.40
C SER A 18 1.44 17.29 -7.43
N LEU A 19 1.36 15.97 -7.51
CA LEU A 19 2.54 15.10 -7.64
C LEU A 19 2.84 14.77 -9.11
N PRO A 20 4.10 14.65 -9.54
CA PRO A 20 4.39 14.05 -10.83
C PRO A 20 3.97 12.57 -10.83
N LEU A 21 3.36 12.09 -11.92
CA LEU A 21 2.80 10.73 -11.99
C LEU A 21 3.32 9.91 -13.16
N SER A 22 3.67 8.67 -12.86
CA SER A 22 3.80 7.59 -13.83
C SER A 22 2.42 7.05 -14.23
N HIS A 23 2.33 6.41 -15.39
CA HIS A 23 1.13 5.67 -15.80
C HIS A 23 0.95 4.41 -14.95
N VAL A 24 2.04 3.73 -14.63
CA VAL A 24 2.04 2.60 -13.70
C VAL A 24 3.33 2.59 -12.86
N SER A 25 3.19 2.29 -11.58
CA SER A 25 4.29 1.90 -10.70
C SER A 25 4.30 0.38 -10.61
N ILE A 26 5.42 -0.29 -10.86
CA ILE A 26 5.54 -1.76 -10.83
C ILE A 26 6.44 -2.17 -9.66
N GLU A 27 5.88 -2.89 -8.71
CA GLU A 27 6.64 -3.51 -7.63
C GLU A 27 7.18 -4.84 -8.11
N VAL A 28 8.50 -4.93 -8.15
CA VAL A 28 9.24 -6.09 -8.68
C VAL A 28 9.57 -7.11 -7.58
N GLY A 29 9.28 -6.79 -6.33
CA GLY A 29 9.46 -7.70 -5.23
C GLY A 29 9.18 -7.06 -3.88
N HIS A 30 8.69 -7.92 -2.98
CA HIS A 30 8.65 -7.74 -1.55
C HIS A 30 9.28 -9.01 -0.97
N LEU A 31 10.47 -8.88 -0.38
CA LEU A 31 11.19 -10.01 0.23
C LEU A 31 11.32 -9.78 1.73
N TYR A 32 11.22 -10.88 2.48
CA TYR A 32 11.50 -10.89 3.91
C TYR A 32 13.01 -11.00 4.15
N ALA A 33 13.47 -10.60 5.34
CA ALA A 33 14.89 -10.68 5.71
C ALA A 33 15.46 -12.11 5.59
N GLU A 34 14.63 -13.13 5.83
CA GLU A 34 14.94 -14.55 5.64
C GLU A 34 15.46 -14.85 4.23
N ASP A 35 14.91 -14.19 3.21
CA ASP A 35 15.28 -14.40 1.82
C ASP A 35 16.70 -13.86 1.53
N PHE A 36 17.08 -12.77 2.21
CA PHE A 36 18.42 -12.18 2.12
C PHE A 36 19.47 -12.97 2.92
N ARG A 37 19.08 -13.58 4.05
CA ARG A 37 19.97 -14.37 4.91
C ARG A 37 20.33 -15.74 4.34
N SER A 38 19.48 -16.31 3.48
CA SER A 38 19.75 -17.62 2.91
C SER A 38 21.11 -17.60 2.19
N ARG A 39 21.98 -18.61 2.45
CA ARG A 39 23.28 -18.77 1.75
C ARG A 39 23.15 -19.03 0.24
N GLY A 40 21.94 -18.89 -0.30
CA GLY A 40 21.60 -19.14 -1.69
C GLY A 40 21.35 -17.85 -2.48
N ASN A 41 21.11 -18.07 -3.75
CA ASN A 41 20.81 -17.11 -4.80
C ASN A 41 19.30 -16.71 -4.82
N ARG A 42 18.63 -16.65 -3.67
CA ARG A 42 17.17 -16.44 -3.61
C ARG A 42 16.71 -15.11 -4.21
N VAL A 43 17.49 -14.04 -4.02
CA VAL A 43 17.21 -12.73 -4.60
C VAL A 43 17.29 -12.80 -6.13
N GLU A 44 18.32 -13.46 -6.64
CA GLU A 44 18.58 -13.66 -8.06
C GLU A 44 17.50 -14.53 -8.69
N GLU A 45 17.12 -15.64 -8.04
CA GLU A 45 16.03 -16.52 -8.49
C GLU A 45 14.67 -15.81 -8.48
N HIS A 46 14.39 -15.03 -7.44
CA HIS A 46 13.18 -14.19 -7.38
C HIS A 46 13.14 -13.23 -8.56
N LEU A 47 14.21 -12.47 -8.79
CA LEU A 47 14.26 -11.49 -9.88
C LEU A 47 14.19 -12.15 -11.27
N ALA A 48 14.77 -13.33 -11.44
CA ALA A 48 14.62 -14.13 -12.65
C ALA A 48 13.16 -14.58 -12.87
N ARG A 49 12.48 -15.04 -11.81
CA ARG A 49 11.08 -15.47 -11.87
C ARG A 49 10.11 -14.33 -12.19
N VAL A 50 10.32 -13.16 -11.59
CA VAL A 50 9.41 -12.01 -11.78
C VAL A 50 9.67 -11.25 -13.08
N ALA A 51 10.87 -11.32 -13.66
CA ALA A 51 11.23 -10.53 -14.83
C ALA A 51 10.25 -10.66 -16.01
N PRO A 52 9.83 -11.87 -16.44
CA PRO A 52 8.85 -12.00 -17.51
C PRO A 52 7.54 -11.26 -17.22
N TRP A 53 7.07 -11.31 -15.97
CA TRP A 53 5.83 -10.66 -15.54
C TRP A 53 5.95 -9.15 -15.47
N VAL A 54 7.12 -8.63 -15.08
CA VAL A 54 7.40 -7.19 -15.14
C VAL A 54 7.40 -6.70 -16.59
N HIS A 55 7.98 -7.46 -17.53
CA HIS A 55 7.91 -7.14 -18.96
C HIS A 55 6.46 -7.15 -19.47
N GLN A 56 5.65 -8.13 -19.08
CA GLN A 56 4.23 -8.17 -19.44
C GLN A 56 3.43 -7.02 -18.83
N ALA A 57 3.71 -6.64 -17.58
CA ALA A 57 3.08 -5.48 -16.95
C ALA A 57 3.41 -4.18 -17.68
N ARG A 58 4.65 -4.02 -18.18
CA ARG A 58 5.05 -2.89 -19.03
C ARG A 58 4.27 -2.87 -20.35
N ALA A 59 4.24 -3.99 -21.06
CA ALA A 59 3.49 -4.13 -22.31
C ALA A 59 1.98 -3.86 -22.12
N ALA A 60 1.40 -4.35 -21.02
CA ALA A 60 0.00 -4.12 -20.69
C ALA A 60 -0.29 -2.66 -20.33
N CYS A 61 0.68 -1.91 -19.81
CA CYS A 61 0.56 -0.46 -19.63
C CYS A 61 0.56 0.23 -21.00
N GLU A 62 1.52 -0.08 -21.86
CA GLU A 62 1.64 0.49 -23.21
C GLU A 62 0.38 0.28 -24.04
N ALA A 63 -0.18 -0.94 -24.03
CA ALA A 63 -1.38 -1.29 -24.78
C ALA A 63 -2.63 -0.51 -24.35
N ARG A 64 -2.66 0.06 -23.15
CA ARG A 64 -3.78 0.84 -22.62
C ARG A 64 -3.66 2.33 -22.93
N LEU A 65 -2.49 2.80 -23.34
CA LEU A 65 -2.26 4.21 -23.59
C LEU A 65 -2.71 4.61 -25.01
N PRO A 66 -3.08 5.88 -25.22
CA PRO A 66 -3.34 6.39 -26.56
C PRO A 66 -2.12 6.21 -27.48
N LYS A 67 -2.37 6.00 -28.78
CA LYS A 67 -1.29 5.85 -29.76
C LYS A 67 -0.35 7.06 -29.73
N GLY A 68 0.96 6.80 -29.71
CA GLY A 68 2.00 7.84 -29.69
C GLY A 68 2.35 8.37 -28.30
N VAL A 69 1.61 7.98 -27.24
CA VAL A 69 1.95 8.34 -25.86
C VAL A 69 3.07 7.43 -25.36
N ARG A 70 4.20 8.02 -24.96
CA ARG A 70 5.30 7.27 -24.34
C ARG A 70 4.88 6.82 -22.93
N PRO A 71 5.01 5.53 -22.58
CA PRO A 71 4.69 5.04 -21.25
C PRO A 71 5.66 5.61 -20.20
N ARG A 72 5.12 6.18 -19.13
CA ARG A 72 5.86 6.54 -17.91
C ARG A 72 5.69 5.41 -16.91
N ILE A 73 6.75 4.64 -16.68
CA ILE A 73 6.71 3.44 -15.85
C ILE A 73 7.85 3.53 -14.86
N SER A 74 7.52 3.50 -13.56
CA SER A 74 8.49 3.37 -12.49
C SER A 74 8.50 1.94 -11.97
N THR A 75 9.66 1.46 -11.52
CA THR A 75 9.78 0.20 -10.78
C THR A 75 10.20 0.44 -9.33
N CYS A 76 9.66 -0.34 -8.41
CA CYS A 76 10.02 -0.25 -7.01
C CYS A 76 10.25 -1.62 -6.39
N PHE A 77 11.03 -1.63 -5.33
CA PHE A 77 11.25 -2.79 -4.47
C PHE A 77 10.95 -2.38 -3.03
N LEU A 78 10.08 -3.13 -2.34
CA LEU A 78 9.80 -2.92 -0.92
C LEU A 78 10.63 -3.90 -0.09
N ILE A 79 11.33 -3.38 0.90
CA ILE A 79 12.15 -4.18 1.79
C ILE A 79 11.64 -4.10 3.23
N ASN A 80 11.52 -5.26 3.87
CA ASN A 80 11.28 -5.33 5.29
C ASN A 80 12.62 -5.16 6.03
N ASP A 81 12.84 -3.95 6.55
CA ASP A 81 14.10 -3.50 7.15
C ASP A 81 14.15 -3.59 8.69
N HIS A 82 13.07 -4.01 9.34
CA HIS A 82 12.97 -4.07 10.80
C HIS A 82 13.27 -5.46 11.38
N LEU A 83 13.49 -6.47 10.53
CA LEU A 83 13.75 -7.84 10.98
C LEU A 83 15.23 -8.05 11.38
N PRO A 84 15.49 -8.73 12.52
CA PRO A 84 16.85 -9.00 12.97
C PRO A 84 17.70 -9.80 11.94
N GLY A 85 18.94 -9.37 11.75
CA GLY A 85 19.91 -10.07 10.89
C GLY A 85 19.82 -9.73 9.40
N MET A 86 19.17 -8.61 9.06
CA MET A 86 19.22 -8.04 7.71
C MET A 86 20.66 -7.60 7.38
N PRO A 87 21.21 -7.95 6.19
CA PRO A 87 22.49 -7.40 5.76
C PRO A 87 22.45 -5.87 5.67
N GLY A 88 23.63 -5.25 5.70
CA GLY A 88 23.72 -3.79 5.58
C GLY A 88 23.05 -3.27 4.31
N PRO A 89 22.51 -2.03 4.33
CA PRO A 89 21.84 -1.44 3.19
C PRO A 89 22.73 -1.36 1.94
N ARG A 90 24.03 -1.06 2.11
CA ARG A 90 24.98 -0.99 0.99
C ARG A 90 25.05 -2.31 0.22
N GLU A 91 25.40 -3.39 0.92
CA GLU A 91 25.49 -4.75 0.36
C GLU A 91 24.16 -5.18 -0.28
N THR A 92 23.06 -4.95 0.43
CA THR A 92 21.72 -5.35 -0.03
C THR A 92 21.34 -4.63 -1.32
N ILE A 93 21.53 -3.31 -1.38
CA ILE A 93 21.17 -2.50 -2.56
C ILE A 93 22.04 -2.89 -3.75
N GLU A 94 23.34 -3.08 -3.56
CA GLU A 94 24.25 -3.52 -4.62
C GLU A 94 23.85 -4.88 -5.17
N ARG A 95 23.55 -5.85 -4.29
CA ARG A 95 23.07 -7.17 -4.68
C ARG A 95 21.76 -7.08 -5.47
N LEU A 96 20.78 -6.29 -5.01
CA LEU A 96 19.50 -6.10 -5.69
C LEU A 96 19.68 -5.45 -7.07
N GLN A 97 20.46 -4.38 -7.18
CA GLN A 97 20.72 -3.70 -8.44
C GLN A 97 21.43 -4.61 -9.44
N LYS A 98 22.42 -5.38 -8.98
CA LYS A 98 23.12 -6.36 -9.81
C LYS A 98 22.19 -7.47 -10.29
N ALA A 99 21.47 -8.12 -9.36
CA ALA A 99 20.57 -9.21 -9.69
C ALA A 99 19.43 -8.78 -10.62
N ALA A 100 18.94 -7.53 -10.47
CA ALA A 100 17.95 -6.97 -11.39
C ALA A 100 18.55 -6.77 -12.79
N ALA A 101 19.75 -6.18 -12.88
CA ALA A 101 20.43 -5.94 -14.15
C ALA A 101 20.73 -7.24 -14.90
N ASP A 102 21.18 -8.29 -14.19
CA ASP A 102 21.45 -9.61 -14.76
C ASP A 102 20.20 -10.25 -15.39
N ASN A 103 19.00 -9.84 -14.95
CA ASN A 103 17.70 -10.31 -15.46
C ASN A 103 16.98 -9.28 -16.36
N GLY A 104 17.68 -8.24 -16.84
CA GLY A 104 17.11 -7.23 -17.73
C GLY A 104 16.10 -6.30 -17.04
N LEU A 105 16.12 -6.23 -15.71
CA LEU A 105 15.30 -5.34 -14.90
C LEU A 105 16.10 -4.13 -14.43
N THR A 106 15.37 -3.08 -14.10
CA THR A 106 15.90 -1.91 -13.39
C THR A 106 15.01 -1.68 -12.19
N ILE A 107 15.61 -1.39 -11.03
CA ILE A 107 14.89 -0.96 -9.83
C ILE A 107 15.07 0.55 -9.73
N ASP A 108 14.01 1.30 -9.96
CA ASP A 108 14.06 2.76 -9.94
C ASP A 108 14.02 3.31 -8.51
N TYR A 109 13.26 2.65 -7.63
CA TYR A 109 13.04 3.04 -6.24
C TYR A 109 13.18 1.86 -5.28
N LEU A 110 13.79 2.11 -4.12
CA LEU A 110 13.76 1.20 -2.98
C LEU A 110 12.96 1.86 -1.86
N ALA A 111 12.01 1.14 -1.29
CA ALA A 111 11.24 1.61 -0.13
C ALA A 111 11.45 0.70 1.07
N ARG A 112 11.42 1.29 2.25
CA ARG A 112 11.51 0.61 3.54
C ARG A 112 10.09 0.39 4.10
N GLU A 113 9.78 -0.83 4.50
CA GLU A 113 8.46 -1.16 5.09
C GLU A 113 8.25 -0.41 6.42
N SER A 114 9.30 -0.27 7.25
CA SER A 114 9.21 0.50 8.49
C SER A 114 8.76 1.94 8.25
N ASN A 115 9.12 2.52 7.10
CA ASN A 115 8.70 3.87 6.74
C ASN A 115 7.23 3.99 6.33
N CYS A 116 6.53 2.88 6.11
CA CYS A 116 5.08 2.88 5.99
C CYS A 116 4.38 3.13 7.34
N ALA A 117 5.08 2.93 8.47
CA ALA A 117 4.59 3.36 9.77
C ALA A 117 4.86 4.86 10.00
N VAL A 118 6.13 5.27 9.83
CA VAL A 118 6.58 6.66 10.01
C VAL A 118 7.64 7.03 8.96
N ALA A 119 7.42 8.10 8.21
CA ALA A 119 8.40 8.62 7.24
C ALA A 119 8.66 10.11 7.48
N ASP A 120 9.93 10.51 7.58
CA ASP A 120 10.32 11.90 7.77
C ASP A 120 9.59 12.61 8.94
N GLY A 121 9.32 11.87 10.02
CA GLY A 121 8.57 12.35 11.18
C GLY A 121 7.05 12.37 11.03
N ILE A 122 6.51 11.99 9.86
CA ILE A 122 5.08 11.92 9.59
C ILE A 122 4.57 10.51 9.95
N PRO A 123 3.59 10.37 10.87
CA PRO A 123 3.05 9.07 11.26
C PRO A 123 2.07 8.55 10.20
N LEU A 124 2.58 8.01 9.09
CA LEU A 124 1.80 7.57 7.94
C LEU A 124 0.73 6.55 8.29
N ALA A 125 1.04 5.60 9.17
CA ALA A 125 0.08 4.59 9.61
C ALA A 125 -1.11 5.23 10.35
N GLU A 126 -0.87 6.19 11.25
CA GLU A 126 -1.93 6.93 11.93
C GLU A 126 -2.72 7.83 10.96
N LEU A 127 -2.03 8.43 9.99
CA LEU A 127 -2.69 9.21 8.93
C LEU A 127 -3.66 8.33 8.14
N VAL A 128 -3.27 7.11 7.76
CA VAL A 128 -4.16 6.17 7.05
C VAL A 128 -5.27 5.65 7.94
N LEU A 129 -5.01 5.41 9.24
CA LEU A 129 -6.07 5.08 10.19
C LEU A 129 -7.15 6.18 10.23
N SER A 130 -6.76 7.45 10.12
CA SER A 130 -7.72 8.56 10.07
C SER A 130 -8.56 8.62 8.79
N TYR A 131 -8.12 7.95 7.72
CA TYR A 131 -8.85 7.82 6.45
C TYR A 131 -9.75 6.59 6.38
N LEU A 132 -9.68 5.70 7.38
CA LEU A 132 -10.57 4.54 7.44
C LEU A 132 -11.99 4.97 7.81
N VAL A 133 -12.92 4.62 6.94
CA VAL A 133 -14.34 4.77 7.16
C VAL A 133 -14.88 3.44 7.67
N SER A 134 -15.56 3.47 8.81
CA SER A 134 -16.25 2.27 9.28
C SER A 134 -17.35 1.89 8.30
N ASP A 135 -17.35 0.64 7.85
CA ASP A 135 -18.41 0.04 7.02
C ASP A 135 -19.25 -0.92 7.88
N PRO A 136 -20.12 -0.41 8.78
CA PRO A 136 -20.92 -1.26 9.65
C PRO A 136 -21.98 -2.01 8.83
N PRO A 137 -22.27 -3.29 9.14
CA PRO A 137 -23.37 -3.98 8.50
C PRO A 137 -24.71 -3.23 8.69
N PRO A 138 -25.64 -3.35 7.72
CA PRO A 138 -26.95 -2.73 7.82
C PRO A 138 -27.67 -3.13 9.12
N ALA A 139 -28.34 -2.16 9.75
CA ALA A 139 -29.10 -2.37 10.99
C ALA A 139 -28.30 -2.89 12.20
N THR A 140 -27.01 -2.57 12.30
CA THR A 140 -26.21 -2.85 13.50
C THR A 140 -26.29 -1.72 14.54
N THR A 141 -26.20 -2.08 15.81
CA THR A 141 -26.25 -1.16 16.97
C THR A 141 -24.87 -0.74 17.48
N GLY A 142 -23.79 -1.02 16.74
CA GLY A 142 -22.42 -0.75 17.20
C GLY A 142 -21.85 -1.81 18.15
N GLY A 143 -22.15 -3.09 17.93
CA GLY A 143 -21.63 -4.20 18.76
C GLY A 143 -20.11 -4.40 18.73
N ARG A 144 -19.38 -3.66 17.88
CA ARG A 144 -17.91 -3.63 17.81
C ARG A 144 -17.43 -2.19 18.11
N PRO A 145 -16.34 -2.02 18.88
CA PRO A 145 -15.68 -0.72 18.99
C PRO A 145 -15.27 -0.18 17.61
N PRO A 146 -15.14 1.14 17.44
CA PRO A 146 -14.63 1.74 16.21
C PRO A 146 -13.30 1.09 15.76
N VAL A 147 -13.10 0.94 14.45
CA VAL A 147 -11.91 0.28 13.87
C VAL A 147 -10.60 0.86 14.41
N VAL A 148 -10.55 2.18 14.57
CA VAL A 148 -9.38 2.92 15.09
C VAL A 148 -9.05 2.56 16.55
N GLU A 149 -10.04 2.16 17.33
CA GLU A 149 -9.87 1.72 18.74
C GLU A 149 -9.61 0.23 18.84
N ALA A 150 -10.32 -0.58 18.04
CA ALA A 150 -10.25 -2.03 18.09
C ALA A 150 -8.94 -2.58 17.50
N GLY A 151 -8.35 -1.89 16.52
CA GLY A 151 -7.19 -2.38 15.77
C GLY A 151 -7.53 -3.48 14.78
N TRP A 152 -8.81 -3.68 14.47
CA TRP A 152 -9.29 -4.71 13.56
C TRP A 152 -10.41 -4.18 12.67
N LEU A 153 -10.39 -4.61 11.41
CA LEU A 153 -11.31 -4.22 10.35
C LEU A 153 -12.04 -5.46 9.79
N CYS A 154 -13.34 -5.35 9.53
CA CYS A 154 -14.12 -6.41 8.88
C CYS A 154 -14.87 -5.89 7.66
N ASN A 155 -15.16 -6.79 6.71
CA ASN A 155 -15.94 -6.50 5.50
C ASN A 155 -17.44 -6.89 5.61
N GLY A 156 -17.94 -7.16 6.81
CA GLY A 156 -19.29 -7.72 6.95
C GLY A 156 -19.75 -8.02 8.36
N GLN A 157 -20.79 -8.84 8.42
CA GLN A 157 -21.38 -9.38 9.63
C GLN A 157 -20.91 -10.82 9.85
N ARG A 158 -20.30 -11.06 11.01
CA ARG A 158 -19.90 -12.40 11.44
C ARG A 158 -21.13 -13.24 11.80
N THR A 159 -21.01 -14.56 11.74
CA THR A 159 -22.00 -15.48 12.32
C THR A 159 -22.30 -15.07 13.77
N PRO A 160 -23.57 -14.88 14.15
CA PRO A 160 -23.94 -14.58 15.52
C PRO A 160 -23.37 -15.64 16.46
N GLY A 161 -22.69 -15.20 17.53
CA GLY A 161 -22.23 -16.09 18.59
C GLY A 161 -23.41 -16.66 19.36
N SER A 162 -23.30 -17.89 19.87
CA SER A 162 -24.38 -18.59 20.60
C SER A 162 -24.65 -18.07 22.02
N VAL A 163 -24.25 -16.83 22.34
CA VAL A 163 -24.45 -16.26 23.68
C VAL A 163 -25.88 -15.71 23.78
N ALA A 164 -26.84 -16.62 23.67
CA ALA A 164 -28.20 -16.38 24.10
C ALA A 164 -28.23 -16.45 25.65
N PRO A 165 -28.97 -15.55 26.34
CA PRO A 165 -29.30 -15.77 27.74
C PRO A 165 -29.86 -17.19 27.91
N ALA A 166 -29.63 -17.84 29.06
CA ALA A 166 -30.04 -19.24 29.30
C ALA A 166 -31.55 -19.53 29.11
N MET A 167 -32.37 -18.49 28.93
CA MET A 167 -33.82 -18.53 28.70
C MET A 167 -34.22 -18.29 27.23
N HIS A 168 -33.27 -18.11 26.30
CA HIS A 168 -33.53 -17.97 24.87
C HIS A 168 -33.22 -19.28 24.14
N GLU A 169 -34.04 -19.61 23.14
CA GLU A 169 -33.73 -20.72 22.22
C GLU A 169 -32.34 -20.51 21.61
N PRO A 170 -31.54 -21.58 21.44
CA PRO A 170 -30.26 -21.49 20.76
C PRO A 170 -30.46 -20.84 19.40
N SER A 171 -29.77 -19.73 19.13
CA SER A 171 -29.77 -19.12 17.81
C SER A 171 -29.33 -20.17 16.79
N SER A 172 -30.15 -20.46 15.78
CA SER A 172 -29.74 -21.30 14.67
C SER A 172 -28.49 -20.71 14.03
N TRP A 173 -27.54 -21.56 13.66
CA TRP A 173 -26.34 -21.10 12.97
C TRP A 173 -26.71 -20.33 11.70
N GLU A 174 -26.08 -19.16 11.49
CA GLU A 174 -26.20 -18.36 10.28
C GLU A 174 -24.83 -18.16 9.63
N ALA A 175 -24.77 -18.27 8.30
CA ALA A 175 -23.53 -17.98 7.57
C ALA A 175 -23.13 -16.50 7.71
N PRO A 176 -21.82 -16.19 7.77
CA PRO A 176 -21.37 -14.81 7.78
C PRO A 176 -21.67 -14.12 6.44
N ARG A 177 -21.94 -12.82 6.48
CA ARG A 177 -22.38 -12.03 5.33
C ARG A 177 -21.44 -10.86 5.08
N GLU A 178 -20.96 -10.70 3.87
CA GLU A 178 -20.30 -9.47 3.44
C GLU A 178 -21.31 -8.32 3.31
N ASN A 179 -20.86 -7.09 3.54
CA ASN A 179 -21.68 -5.88 3.33
C ASN A 179 -22.00 -5.68 1.84
N HIS A 180 -21.12 -6.14 0.95
CA HIS A 180 -21.25 -6.02 -0.50
C HIS A 180 -21.13 -7.39 -1.19
N PRO A 181 -22.16 -8.26 -1.08
CA PRO A 181 -22.09 -9.63 -1.59
C PRO A 181 -22.08 -9.69 -3.12
N THR A 182 -21.25 -10.57 -3.69
CA THR A 182 -21.21 -10.83 -5.14
C THR A 182 -21.47 -12.30 -5.45
N GLY A 183 -22.72 -12.76 -5.38
CA GLY A 183 -23.11 -14.15 -5.69
C GLY A 183 -22.50 -15.25 -4.79
N HIS A 184 -21.62 -14.87 -3.85
CA HIS A 184 -21.03 -15.65 -2.77
C HIS A 184 -20.61 -14.68 -1.65
N SER A 185 -20.20 -15.22 -0.49
CA SER A 185 -19.78 -14.44 0.69
C SER A 185 -18.41 -14.92 1.17
N ILE A 186 -17.45 -14.02 1.30
CA ILE A 186 -16.13 -14.22 1.90
C ILE A 186 -15.98 -13.23 3.05
N PHE A 187 -16.16 -13.70 4.29
CA PHE A 187 -15.99 -12.85 5.47
C PHE A 187 -14.54 -12.88 5.97
N VAL A 188 -13.96 -11.71 6.23
CA VAL A 188 -12.62 -11.56 6.81
C VAL A 188 -12.60 -10.57 7.97
N ASP A 189 -11.83 -10.90 9.00
CA ASP A 189 -11.39 -10.00 10.05
C ASP A 189 -9.89 -9.77 9.85
N VAL A 190 -9.50 -8.51 9.67
CA VAL A 190 -8.13 -8.10 9.36
C VAL A 190 -7.57 -7.30 10.52
N GLU A 191 -6.49 -7.80 11.11
CA GLU A 191 -5.74 -7.06 12.12
C GLU A 191 -4.98 -5.90 11.46
N LEU A 192 -5.16 -4.69 11.98
CA LEU A 192 -4.45 -3.49 11.55
C LEU A 192 -3.24 -3.21 12.43
N TRP A 193 -3.42 -3.36 13.73
CA TRP A 193 -2.38 -3.19 14.73
C TRP A 193 -2.71 -3.96 16.01
N SER A 194 -1.66 -4.33 16.74
CA SER A 194 -1.73 -4.86 18.09
C SER A 194 -0.93 -3.98 19.05
N ARG A 195 -0.87 -4.34 20.33
CA ARG A 195 0.02 -3.68 21.30
C ARG A 195 1.14 -4.62 21.70
N ASP A 196 2.36 -4.10 21.75
CA ASP A 196 3.48 -4.81 22.33
C ASP A 196 3.38 -4.86 23.87
N GLN A 197 4.37 -5.51 24.50
CA GLN A 197 4.49 -5.63 25.96
C GLN A 197 4.61 -4.27 26.68
N HIS A 198 4.96 -3.19 25.97
CA HIS A 198 5.08 -1.83 26.50
C HIS A 198 3.83 -0.98 26.19
N GLY A 199 2.82 -1.54 25.53
CA GLY A 199 1.59 -0.86 25.16
C GLY A 199 1.66 -0.06 23.86
N SER A 200 2.80 -0.08 23.14
CA SER A 200 3.00 0.62 21.88
C SER A 200 2.30 -0.11 20.74
N LYS A 201 1.76 0.64 19.75
CA LYS A 201 1.13 0.04 18.58
C LYS A 201 2.17 -0.65 17.69
N VAL A 202 1.92 -1.90 17.34
CA VAL A 202 2.65 -2.65 16.32
C VAL A 202 1.71 -2.88 15.15
N TYR A 203 2.03 -2.30 14.00
CA TYR A 203 1.20 -2.41 12.80
C TYR A 203 1.41 -3.75 12.10
N SER A 204 0.34 -4.31 11.55
CA SER A 204 0.42 -5.55 10.77
C SER A 204 1.04 -5.28 9.39
N CYS A 205 1.74 -6.28 8.82
CA CYS A 205 2.29 -6.15 7.46
C CYS A 205 1.19 -5.85 6.41
N ALA A 206 -0.02 -6.40 6.57
CA ALA A 206 -1.14 -6.09 5.68
C ALA A 206 -1.53 -4.61 5.73
N PHE A 207 -1.50 -4.01 6.92
CA PHE A 207 -1.78 -2.59 7.07
C PHE A 207 -0.67 -1.73 6.48
N LEU A 208 0.60 -2.06 6.74
CA LEU A 208 1.75 -1.36 6.14
C LEU A 208 1.78 -1.48 4.61
N ALA A 209 1.46 -2.65 4.06
CA ALA A 209 1.29 -2.85 2.63
C ALA A 209 0.14 -2.01 2.04
N SER A 210 -0.93 -1.77 2.81
CA SER A 210 -2.01 -0.86 2.42
C SER A 210 -1.53 0.60 2.36
N VAL A 211 -0.75 1.04 3.35
CA VAL A 211 -0.10 2.37 3.34
C VAL A 211 0.83 2.49 2.12
N TRP A 212 1.60 1.44 1.84
CA TRP A 212 2.51 1.37 0.69
C TRP A 212 1.77 1.56 -0.65
N GLN A 213 0.64 0.88 -0.86
CA GLN A 213 -0.17 1.06 -2.06
C GLN A 213 -0.68 2.51 -2.18
N LEU A 214 -1.12 3.13 -1.08
CA LEU A 214 -1.57 4.53 -1.08
C LEU A 214 -0.44 5.52 -1.41
N LEU A 215 0.78 5.25 -0.93
CA LEU A 215 1.98 6.03 -1.29
C LEU A 215 2.28 5.93 -2.78
N ARG A 216 2.31 4.73 -3.33
CA ARG A 216 2.55 4.49 -4.77
C ARG A 216 1.46 5.06 -5.66
N LEU A 217 0.23 5.15 -5.18
CA LEU A 217 -0.87 5.81 -5.89
C LEU A 217 -0.85 7.34 -5.73
N GLY A 218 0.06 7.89 -4.93
CA GLY A 218 0.17 9.32 -4.68
C GLY A 218 -1.03 9.90 -3.93
N LEU A 219 -1.70 9.09 -3.11
CA LEU A 219 -2.96 9.47 -2.43
C LEU A 219 -2.77 10.04 -1.03
N LEU A 220 -1.58 9.90 -0.44
CA LEU A 220 -1.30 10.43 0.88
C LEU A 220 -0.78 11.86 0.80
N ARG A 221 -1.46 12.75 1.55
CA ARG A 221 -1.02 14.11 1.82
C ARG A 221 -0.99 14.34 3.32
N HIS A 222 -0.03 15.13 3.77
CA HIS A 222 0.06 15.64 5.12
C HIS A 222 0.11 17.17 5.02
N ASN A 223 -0.91 17.85 5.55
CA ASN A 223 -1.07 19.31 5.45
C ASN A 223 -1.03 19.86 4.00
N GLY A 224 -1.59 19.11 3.05
CA GLY A 224 -1.62 19.48 1.63
C GLY A 224 -0.36 19.11 0.84
N GLU A 225 0.73 18.73 1.51
CA GLU A 225 1.98 18.30 0.88
C GLU A 225 2.05 16.77 0.74
N PRO A 226 2.82 16.24 -0.23
CA PRO A 226 3.10 14.80 -0.34
C PRO A 226 3.66 14.23 0.96
N ALA A 227 3.04 13.15 1.45
CA ALA A 227 3.46 12.55 2.72
C ALA A 227 4.86 11.91 2.64
N VAL A 228 5.31 11.53 1.45
CA VAL A 228 6.67 11.02 1.20
C VAL A 228 7.18 11.57 -0.12
N ARG A 229 8.44 12.01 -0.14
CA ARG A 229 9.15 12.38 -1.36
C ARG A 229 10.33 11.43 -1.57
N PRO A 230 10.43 10.74 -2.71
CA PRO A 230 11.62 9.97 -3.03
C PRO A 230 12.86 10.86 -2.99
N ARG A 231 13.88 10.44 -2.25
CA ARG A 231 15.16 11.16 -2.18
C ARG A 231 16.21 10.41 -2.97
N ARG A 232 17.02 11.16 -3.70
CA ARG A 232 18.26 10.63 -4.25
C ARG A 232 19.27 10.56 -3.14
N GLN A 233 20.14 9.58 -3.19
CA GLN A 233 21.38 9.64 -2.45
C GLN A 233 22.45 10.16 -3.41
N ASP A 234 23.22 11.14 -2.96
CA ASP A 234 24.34 11.65 -3.75
C ASP A 234 25.38 10.54 -3.94
N ARG A 235 25.89 10.41 -5.17
CA ARG A 235 26.84 9.34 -5.52
C ARG A 235 28.16 9.43 -4.75
N ASP A 236 28.48 10.63 -4.27
CA ASP A 236 29.73 10.95 -3.57
C ASP A 236 29.59 10.81 -2.04
N GLU A 237 28.38 10.61 -1.53
CA GLU A 237 28.16 10.29 -0.11
C GLU A 237 28.19 8.77 0.10
N ASP A 238 29.02 8.33 1.04
CA ASP A 238 29.02 6.95 1.51
C ASP A 238 27.60 6.54 1.93
N ARG A 239 27.09 5.43 1.38
CA ARG A 239 25.83 4.83 1.84
C ARG A 239 25.93 4.59 3.35
N PRO A 240 24.93 5.01 4.14
CA PRO A 240 24.89 4.72 5.56
C PRO A 240 25.03 3.21 5.80
N GLU A 241 25.63 2.84 6.93
CA GLU A 241 25.77 1.43 7.29
C GLU A 241 24.48 0.86 7.90
N GLU A 242 23.56 1.72 8.33
CA GLU A 242 22.32 1.35 9.02
C GLU A 242 21.10 1.75 8.20
N TRP A 243 20.10 0.87 8.19
CA TRP A 243 18.84 1.08 7.45
C TRP A 243 18.12 2.35 7.90
N GLU A 244 18.13 2.65 9.20
CA GLU A 244 17.41 3.79 9.81
C GLU A 244 17.80 5.15 9.21
N HIS A 245 19.04 5.28 8.77
CA HIS A 245 19.58 6.50 8.17
C HIS A 245 19.23 6.67 6.69
N LEU A 246 18.68 5.64 6.03
CA LEU A 246 18.19 5.77 4.66
C LEU A 246 16.82 6.47 4.60
N PRO A 247 16.56 7.26 3.54
CA PRO A 247 15.23 7.82 3.32
C PRO A 247 14.19 6.72 3.13
N GLY A 248 12.95 6.98 3.51
CA GLY A 248 11.88 5.98 3.41
C GLY A 248 11.60 5.49 1.99
N VAL A 249 11.83 6.35 0.99
CA VAL A 249 11.89 5.98 -0.43
C VAL A 249 13.17 6.54 -1.04
N LEU A 250 14.09 5.65 -1.39
CA LEU A 250 15.34 5.95 -2.05
C LEU A 250 15.18 5.83 -3.57
N GLN A 251 15.51 6.88 -4.31
CA GLN A 251 15.61 6.86 -5.77
C GLN A 251 16.97 6.29 -6.19
N LEU A 252 16.98 5.09 -6.73
CA LEU A 252 18.18 4.38 -7.20
C LEU A 252 18.56 4.75 -8.64
N ASN A 253 17.57 5.05 -9.48
CA ASN A 253 17.79 5.44 -10.88
C ASN A 253 17.46 6.92 -11.09
N GLU A 254 18.46 7.72 -11.48
CA GLU A 254 18.29 9.16 -11.75
C GLU A 254 17.34 9.47 -12.91
N ARG A 255 17.18 8.51 -13.83
CA ARG A 255 16.30 8.63 -15.00
C ARG A 255 14.93 7.99 -14.77
N ALA A 256 14.63 7.60 -13.52
CA ALA A 256 13.34 7.04 -13.16
C ALA A 256 12.19 7.98 -13.54
N TRP A 257 11.12 7.40 -14.06
CA TRP A 257 9.82 8.07 -14.08
C TRP A 257 9.30 8.25 -12.65
N PRO A 258 8.38 9.18 -12.40
CA PRO A 258 7.91 9.50 -11.05
C PRO A 258 7.48 8.26 -10.25
N PHE A 259 7.78 8.27 -8.96
CA PHE A 259 7.44 7.19 -8.03
C PHE A 259 5.92 6.93 -7.98
N ALA A 260 5.14 7.99 -7.71
CA ALA A 260 3.69 7.92 -7.67
C ALA A 260 3.12 7.67 -9.07
N ALA A 261 2.00 6.95 -9.14
CA ALA A 261 1.40 6.53 -10.40
C ALA A 261 -0.14 6.48 -10.33
N TYR A 262 -0.78 6.56 -11.49
CA TYR A 262 -2.24 6.38 -11.57
C TYR A 262 -2.71 4.96 -11.21
N ARG A 263 -1.82 3.97 -11.43
CA ARG A 263 -2.08 2.55 -11.20
C ARG A 263 -0.84 1.89 -10.60
N THR A 264 -1.05 0.82 -9.85
CA THR A 264 0.03 -0.04 -9.36
C THR A 264 -0.11 -1.43 -9.94
N THR A 265 1.04 -2.06 -10.19
CA THR A 265 1.12 -3.51 -10.40
C THR A 265 2.12 -4.06 -9.40
N THR A 266 1.76 -5.14 -8.72
CA THR A 266 2.64 -5.80 -7.75
C THR A 266 2.84 -7.25 -8.16
N VAL A 267 4.10 -7.65 -8.36
CA VAL A 267 4.50 -9.01 -8.73
C VAL A 267 5.10 -9.70 -7.51
N LEU A 268 4.41 -10.71 -6.97
CA LEU A 268 4.75 -11.36 -5.71
C LEU A 268 4.71 -12.88 -5.81
N ARG A 269 5.30 -13.54 -4.82
CA ARG A 269 5.19 -14.99 -4.64
C ARG A 269 3.81 -15.37 -4.11
N GLU A 270 3.37 -16.59 -4.40
CA GLU A 270 2.02 -17.09 -4.11
C GLU A 270 1.62 -16.99 -2.63
N HIS A 271 2.55 -17.17 -1.69
CA HIS A 271 2.25 -17.09 -0.26
C HIS A 271 1.73 -15.71 0.21
N PHE A 272 1.94 -14.65 -0.57
CA PHE A 272 1.37 -13.32 -0.30
C PHE A 272 -0.10 -13.19 -0.70
N LEU A 273 -0.69 -14.18 -1.39
CA LEU A 273 -2.06 -14.10 -1.92
C LEU A 273 -3.08 -13.72 -0.84
N SER A 274 -3.06 -14.39 0.32
CA SER A 274 -3.99 -14.11 1.42
C SER A 274 -3.77 -12.73 2.03
N VAL A 275 -2.53 -12.26 2.11
CA VAL A 275 -2.21 -10.94 2.66
C VAL A 275 -2.68 -9.84 1.70
N GLU A 276 -2.33 -9.94 0.41
CA GLU A 276 -2.61 -8.88 -0.55
C GLU A 276 -4.06 -8.90 -1.05
N VAL A 277 -4.55 -10.06 -1.48
CA VAL A 277 -5.88 -10.14 -2.11
C VAL A 277 -7.00 -10.07 -1.09
N ALA A 278 -6.84 -10.72 0.07
CA ALA A 278 -7.87 -10.67 1.10
C ALA A 278 -7.66 -9.48 2.06
N ALA A 279 -6.50 -9.31 2.68
CA ALA A 279 -6.34 -8.27 3.71
C ALA A 279 -6.16 -6.85 3.12
N VAL A 280 -5.16 -6.62 2.26
CA VAL A 280 -4.86 -5.28 1.72
C VAL A 280 -6.03 -4.70 0.93
N ARG A 281 -6.65 -5.48 0.04
CA ARG A 281 -7.82 -5.00 -0.72
C ARG A 281 -9.03 -4.68 0.16
N THR A 282 -9.23 -5.44 1.25
CA THR A 282 -10.32 -5.18 2.21
C THR A 282 -10.06 -3.93 3.04
N ILE A 283 -8.82 -3.68 3.44
CA ILE A 283 -8.46 -2.41 4.09
C ILE A 283 -8.70 -1.25 3.14
N LEU A 284 -8.18 -1.34 1.91
CA LEU A 284 -8.25 -0.25 0.92
C LEU A 284 -9.65 -0.02 0.35
N SER A 285 -10.59 -0.96 0.45
CA SER A 285 -11.99 -0.70 0.11
C SER A 285 -12.69 0.22 1.12
N GLN A 286 -12.15 0.34 2.34
CA GLN A 286 -12.66 1.18 3.41
C GLN A 286 -11.81 2.43 3.67
N VAL A 287 -10.78 2.68 2.86
CA VAL A 287 -10.02 3.94 2.90
C VAL A 287 -10.71 4.98 2.03
N SER A 288 -10.96 6.15 2.60
CA SER A 288 -11.45 7.34 1.89
C SER A 288 -10.36 8.42 1.88
N PRO A 289 -9.53 8.52 0.83
CA PRO A 289 -8.54 9.59 0.70
C PRO A 289 -9.17 10.98 0.66
N ASP A 290 -8.36 12.01 0.86
CA ASP A 290 -8.79 13.42 0.74
C ASP A 290 -9.43 13.68 -0.64
N PRO A 291 -10.70 14.15 -0.69
CA PRO A 291 -11.39 14.46 -1.93
C PRO A 291 -10.61 15.41 -2.85
N ALA A 292 -9.87 16.38 -2.29
CA ALA A 292 -9.07 17.32 -3.08
C ALA A 292 -7.94 16.61 -3.85
N VAL A 293 -7.36 15.55 -3.28
CA VAL A 293 -6.35 14.72 -3.95
C VAL A 293 -6.98 13.89 -5.06
N LEU A 294 -8.17 13.34 -4.83
CA LEU A 294 -8.91 12.57 -5.83
C LEU A 294 -9.32 13.44 -7.02
N ASP A 295 -9.79 14.66 -6.77
CA ASP A 295 -10.17 15.62 -7.80
C ASP A 295 -8.98 16.08 -8.65
N GLU A 296 -7.83 16.34 -8.01
CA GLU A 296 -6.57 16.67 -8.69
C GLU A 296 -6.13 15.54 -9.63
N LEU A 297 -6.08 14.31 -9.13
CA LEU A 297 -5.76 13.11 -9.92
C LEU A 297 -6.74 12.89 -11.07
N ALA A 298 -8.04 13.09 -10.83
CA ALA A 298 -9.07 12.92 -11.84
C ALA A 298 -8.97 13.99 -12.93
N ALA A 299 -8.72 15.25 -12.55
CA ALA A 299 -8.52 16.34 -13.51
C ALA A 299 -7.29 16.10 -14.39
N ARG A 300 -6.17 15.67 -13.78
CA ARG A 300 -4.94 15.39 -14.49
C ARG A 300 -5.06 14.19 -15.43
N SER A 301 -5.67 13.09 -14.96
CA SER A 301 -5.86 11.89 -15.79
C SER A 301 -6.74 12.17 -17.02
N ARG A 302 -7.78 13.02 -16.89
CA ARG A 302 -8.56 13.52 -18.03
C ARG A 302 -7.72 14.36 -18.99
N HIS A 303 -6.89 15.26 -18.48
CA HIS A 303 -6.02 16.10 -19.30
C HIS A 303 -4.99 15.28 -20.10
N GLU A 304 -4.44 14.23 -19.49
CA GLU A 304 -3.47 13.33 -20.14
C GLU A 304 -4.13 12.24 -21.00
N GLY A 305 -5.46 12.14 -21.01
CA GLY A 305 -6.20 11.11 -21.76
C GLY A 305 -5.99 9.69 -21.23
N VAL A 306 -5.65 9.55 -19.94
CA VAL A 306 -5.37 8.27 -19.28
C VAL A 306 -6.58 7.87 -18.44
N PRO A 307 -7.35 6.82 -18.79
CA PRO A 307 -8.51 6.42 -18.01
C PRO A 307 -8.09 5.77 -16.68
N VAL A 308 -8.51 6.40 -15.57
CA VAL A 308 -8.26 5.93 -14.20
C VAL A 308 -9.59 5.56 -13.54
N PRO A 309 -9.73 4.33 -13.02
CA PRO A 309 -10.94 3.92 -12.30
C PRO A 309 -11.17 4.78 -11.07
N GLU A 310 -12.43 5.13 -10.79
CA GLU A 310 -12.78 5.88 -9.57
C GLU A 310 -12.44 5.07 -8.32
N GLN A 311 -12.84 3.79 -8.30
CA GLN A 311 -12.58 2.88 -7.17
C GLN A 311 -11.08 2.60 -7.02
N LEU A 312 -10.56 2.85 -5.82
CA LEU A 312 -9.16 2.65 -5.45
C LEU A 312 -8.66 1.24 -5.77
N ILE A 313 -9.43 0.23 -5.36
CA ILE A 313 -9.09 -1.19 -5.55
C ILE A 313 -8.99 -1.63 -7.01
N LYS A 314 -9.55 -0.86 -7.95
CA LYS A 314 -9.45 -1.11 -9.40
C LYS A 314 -8.21 -0.46 -10.04
N ARG A 315 -7.49 0.39 -9.30
CA ARG A 315 -6.21 0.98 -9.71
C ARG A 315 -5.02 0.04 -9.43
N MET A 316 -5.23 -1.00 -8.61
CA MET A 316 -4.22 -1.98 -8.24
C MET A 316 -4.35 -3.26 -9.06
N GLY A 317 -3.23 -3.77 -9.55
CA GLY A 317 -3.10 -5.06 -10.21
C GLY A 317 -2.09 -5.94 -9.48
N TYR A 318 -2.34 -7.25 -9.48
CA TYR A 318 -1.47 -8.24 -8.85
C TYR A 318 -1.12 -9.33 -9.84
N VAL A 319 0.11 -9.82 -9.77
CA VAL A 319 0.57 -11.04 -10.43
C VAL A 319 1.23 -11.90 -9.37
N PHE A 320 0.70 -13.10 -9.16
CA PHE A 320 1.29 -14.08 -8.25
C PHE A 320 2.07 -15.10 -9.06
N VAL A 321 3.32 -15.31 -8.66
CA VAL A 321 4.21 -16.32 -9.24
C VAL A 321 4.40 -17.45 -8.23
N ASN A 322 4.45 -18.68 -8.71
CA ASN A 322 4.71 -19.84 -7.87
C ASN A 322 6.12 -19.73 -7.25
N ASP A 323 6.30 -20.32 -6.07
CA ASP A 323 7.61 -20.41 -5.39
C ASP A 323 8.64 -21.23 -6.18
#